data_AF-A0A510LAX9-F1
#
_entry.id   AF-A0A510LAX9-F1
#
_cell.length_a   1.000
_cell.length_b   1.000
_cell.length_c   1.000
_cell.angle_alpha   90.00
_cell.angle_beta   90.00
_cell.angle_gamma   90.00
#
_symmetry.space_group_name_H-M   'P 1'
#
loop_
_entity.id
_entity.type
_entity.pdbx_description
1 polymer ?
#
loop_
_entity_poly.entity_id
_entity_poly.type
_entity_poly.pdbx_seq_one_letter_code
_entity_poly.pdbx_strand_id
1 'polypeptide(L)'
;SNNEIYNVVFNYGYHSYIEFSKGETIKMLAIGDTVSWKVKPVDNKLFIIPLEKNGKTNMLIETSKGRSYAFDLICRSAGESNNDKKDVEAEYSDLRDLAYIVRFYYPI
;
A
#
# COMPACT_ATOMS: atom_id res chain seq x y z
N SER A 1 -6.47 10.44 14.97
CA SER A 1 -7.85 10.99 14.94
C SER A 1 -8.75 9.94 14.29
N ASN A 2 -10.08 10.04 14.35
CA ASN A 2 -10.98 9.04 13.73
C ASN A 2 -10.85 8.93 12.19
N ASN A 3 -10.11 9.83 11.53
CA ASN A 3 -9.96 9.90 10.07
C ASN A 3 -8.47 9.92 9.69
N GLU A 4 -7.74 8.87 10.04
CA GLU A 4 -6.35 8.71 9.61
C GLU A 4 -6.29 8.20 8.17
N ILE A 5 -5.45 8.84 7.35
CA ILE A 5 -5.16 8.41 5.97
C ILE A 5 -3.76 7.81 5.95
N TYR A 6 -3.69 6.53 5.60
CA TYR A 6 -2.43 5.80 5.53
C TYR A 6 -1.83 5.93 4.13
N ASN A 7 -0.70 6.63 4.04
CA ASN A 7 0.06 6.75 2.79
C ASN A 7 0.93 5.51 2.62
N VAL A 8 0.75 4.79 1.52
CA VAL A 8 1.49 3.54 1.24
C VAL A 8 2.11 3.58 -0.14
N VAL A 9 3.41 3.32 -0.19
CA VAL A 9 4.18 3.29 -1.43
C VAL A 9 4.53 1.84 -1.80
N PHE A 10 4.13 1.42 -3.00
CA PHE A 10 4.38 0.11 -3.57
C PHE A 10 5.26 0.19 -4.82
N ASN A 11 5.92 -0.92 -5.15
CA ASN A 11 6.80 -1.00 -6.31
C ASN A 11 6.05 -1.57 -7.54
N TYR A 12 6.22 -0.93 -8.69
CA TYR A 12 5.63 -1.33 -9.96
C TYR A 12 5.93 -2.79 -10.31
N GLY A 13 4.89 -3.61 -10.48
CA GLY A 13 5.01 -5.02 -10.84
C GLY A 13 5.41 -5.96 -9.69
N TYR A 14 5.64 -5.45 -8.48
CA TYR A 14 5.99 -6.28 -7.32
C TYR A 14 4.75 -6.71 -6.55
N HIS A 15 4.85 -7.89 -5.93
CA HIS A 15 3.86 -8.37 -4.98
C HIS A 15 4.16 -7.80 -3.60
N SER A 16 3.19 -7.08 -3.05
CA SER A 16 3.21 -6.61 -1.66
C SER A 16 1.95 -7.06 -0.93
N TYR A 17 1.94 -6.91 0.40
CA TYR A 17 0.70 -7.05 1.15
C TYR A 17 0.60 -6.11 2.36
N ILE A 18 -0.63 -5.79 2.72
CA ILE A 18 -0.98 -5.13 3.98
C ILE A 18 -1.50 -6.21 4.94
N GLU A 19 -0.98 -6.25 6.16
CA GLU A 19 -1.37 -7.19 7.20
C GLU A 19 -2.09 -6.48 8.34
N PHE A 20 -3.36 -6.85 8.53
CA PHE A 20 -4.23 -6.41 9.62
C PHE A 20 -4.02 -7.27 10.88
N SER A 21 -4.67 -6.88 11.98
CA SER A 21 -4.56 -7.58 13.27
C SER A 21 -4.92 -9.07 13.13
N LYS A 22 -4.31 -9.91 13.97
CA LYS A 22 -4.65 -11.34 14.01
C LYS A 22 -6.16 -11.52 14.26
N GLY A 23 -6.79 -12.38 13.45
CA GLY A 23 -8.24 -12.65 13.50
C GLY A 23 -9.12 -11.53 12.92
N GLU A 24 -8.53 -10.48 12.37
CA GLU A 24 -9.24 -9.48 11.57
C GLU A 24 -9.35 -9.97 10.13
N THR A 25 -10.53 -9.87 9.52
CA THR A 25 -10.75 -10.26 8.13
C THR A 25 -11.39 -9.11 7.38
N ILE A 26 -11.08 -8.99 6.10
CA ILE A 26 -11.61 -7.92 5.25
C ILE A 26 -13.05 -8.26 4.88
N LYS A 27 -13.99 -7.35 5.18
CA LYS A 27 -15.41 -7.48 4.86
C LYS A 27 -15.78 -6.68 3.61
N MET A 28 -15.24 -5.48 3.49
CA MET A 28 -15.46 -4.59 2.35
C MET A 28 -14.12 -4.02 1.90
N LEU A 29 -13.94 -3.96 0.59
CA LEU A 29 -12.79 -3.35 -0.07
C LEU A 29 -13.32 -2.53 -1.24
N ALA A 30 -13.05 -1.22 -1.22
CA ALA A 30 -13.30 -0.33 -2.33
C ALA A 30 -11.98 0.32 -2.72
N ILE A 31 -11.58 0.18 -3.98
CA ILE A 31 -10.34 0.75 -4.51
C ILE A 31 -10.66 1.46 -5.83
N GLY A 32 -10.12 2.66 -6.00
CA GLY A 32 -10.17 3.34 -7.30
C GLY A 32 -9.17 2.72 -8.28
N ASP A 33 -9.41 2.86 -9.57
CA ASP A 33 -8.49 2.38 -10.62
C ASP A 33 -8.13 0.89 -10.46
N THR A 34 -9.15 0.04 -10.49
CA THR A 34 -9.00 -1.42 -10.39
C THR A 34 -8.25 -2.05 -11.57
N VAL A 35 -8.02 -1.31 -12.65
CA VAL A 35 -7.25 -1.76 -13.81
C VAL A 35 -5.76 -1.72 -13.51
N SER A 36 -5.29 -0.63 -12.89
CA SER A 36 -3.89 -0.46 -12.53
C SER A 36 -3.50 -1.05 -11.18
N TRP A 37 -4.48 -1.55 -10.41
CA TRP A 37 -4.26 -2.10 -9.07
C TRP A 37 -4.93 -3.46 -8.91
N LYS A 38 -4.14 -4.53 -8.93
CA LYS A 38 -4.64 -5.87 -8.65
C LYS A 38 -4.57 -6.17 -7.15
N VAL A 39 -5.72 -6.51 -6.58
CA VAL A 39 -5.85 -6.76 -5.14
C VAL A 39 -6.50 -8.11 -4.86
N LYS A 40 -6.07 -8.77 -3.78
CA LYS A 40 -6.65 -10.05 -3.33
C LYS A 40 -6.62 -10.19 -1.80
N PRO A 41 -7.78 -10.23 -1.13
CA PRO A 41 -7.84 -10.51 0.30
C PRO A 41 -7.63 -12.01 0.59
N VAL A 42 -6.85 -12.31 1.63
CA VAL A 42 -6.64 -13.66 2.18
C VAL A 42 -6.47 -13.54 3.70
N ASP A 43 -7.41 -14.08 4.48
CA ASP A 43 -7.46 -13.95 5.94
C ASP A 43 -7.32 -12.49 6.41
N ASN A 44 -6.27 -12.19 7.19
CA ASN A 44 -5.94 -10.85 7.69
C ASN A 44 -4.98 -10.09 6.77
N LYS A 45 -4.79 -10.53 5.52
CA LYS A 45 -3.87 -9.91 4.56
C LYS A 45 -4.60 -9.44 3.31
N LEU A 46 -4.16 -8.31 2.79
CA LEU A 46 -4.53 -7.84 1.46
C LEU A 46 -3.29 -7.85 0.57
N PHE A 47 -3.24 -8.76 -0.40
CA PHE A 47 -2.19 -8.77 -1.42
C PHE A 47 -2.49 -7.71 -2.47
N ILE A 48 -1.45 -6.99 -2.90
CA ILE A 48 -1.53 -5.85 -3.81
C ILE A 48 -0.40 -5.96 -4.84
N ILE A 49 -0.72 -5.72 -6.10
CA ILE A 49 0.23 -5.62 -7.21
C ILE A 49 -0.12 -4.37 -8.02
N PRO A 50 0.73 -3.33 -8.01
CA PRO A 50 0.58 -2.20 -8.92
C PRO A 50 0.97 -2.60 -10.35
N LEU A 51 0.15 -2.23 -11.32
CA LEU A 51 0.29 -2.59 -12.74
C LEU A 51 0.55 -1.38 -13.65
N GLU A 52 0.59 -0.16 -13.08
CA GLU A 52 0.92 1.08 -13.79
C GLU A 52 2.01 1.87 -13.04
N LYS A 53 2.99 2.40 -13.78
CA LYS A 53 4.06 3.24 -13.22
C LYS A 53 3.48 4.60 -12.79
N ASN A 54 3.95 5.14 -11.68
CA ASN A 54 3.46 6.40 -11.10
C ASN A 54 1.94 6.42 -10.79
N GLY A 55 1.28 5.25 -10.72
CA GLY A 55 -0.13 5.15 -10.39
C GLY A 55 -0.43 5.71 -9.00
N LYS A 56 -1.55 6.43 -8.87
CA LYS A 56 -2.06 6.96 -7.60
C LYS A 56 -3.55 6.70 -7.50
N THR A 57 -3.98 6.18 -6.37
CA THR A 57 -5.41 5.91 -6.13
C THR A 57 -5.70 5.91 -4.63
N ASN A 58 -6.98 5.86 -4.29
CA ASN A 58 -7.45 5.65 -2.93
C ASN A 58 -7.99 4.23 -2.72
N MET A 59 -7.93 3.77 -1.48
CA MET A 59 -8.51 2.50 -1.07
C MET A 59 -9.14 2.60 0.31
N LEU A 60 -10.36 2.08 0.45
CA LEU A 60 -11.14 2.02 1.68
C LEU A 60 -11.39 0.56 2.06
N ILE A 61 -11.20 0.24 3.33
CA ILE A 61 -11.37 -1.12 3.86
C ILE A 61 -12.19 -1.08 5.14
N GLU A 62 -13.17 -1.97 5.23
CA GLU A 62 -13.89 -2.29 6.46
C GLU A 62 -13.61 -3.72 6.87
N THR A 63 -13.36 -3.95 8.15
CA THR A 63 -12.96 -5.26 8.66
C THR A 63 -13.97 -5.89 9.62
N SER A 64 -13.78 -7.18 9.93
CA SER A 64 -14.62 -7.93 10.84
C SER A 64 -14.60 -7.43 12.28
N LYS A 65 -13.56 -6.67 12.68
CA LYS A 65 -13.45 -6.03 13.98
C LYS A 65 -14.09 -4.63 14.04
N GLY A 66 -14.79 -4.21 12.99
CA GLY A 66 -15.43 -2.89 12.92
C GLY A 66 -14.43 -1.75 12.76
N ARG A 67 -13.25 -2.02 12.19
CA ARG A 67 -12.23 -1.02 11.90
C ARG A 67 -12.34 -0.57 10.44
N SER A 68 -12.28 0.74 10.27
CA SER A 68 -12.26 1.41 8.98
C SER A 68 -10.83 1.90 8.69
N TYR A 69 -10.36 1.64 7.49
CA TYR A 69 -9.06 2.11 7.02
C TYR A 69 -9.23 2.89 5.71
N ALA A 70 -8.58 4.05 5.63
CA ALA A 70 -8.45 4.82 4.41
C ALA A 70 -6.97 4.90 4.00
N PHE A 71 -6.69 4.59 2.74
CA PHE A 71 -5.34 4.55 2.19
C PHE A 71 -5.22 5.46 0.98
N ASP A 72 -4.09 6.14 0.90
CA ASP A 72 -3.57 6.73 -0.33
C ASP A 72 -2.45 5.82 -0.85
N LEU A 73 -2.68 5.22 -2.02
CA LEU A 73 -1.76 4.28 -2.66
C LEU A 73 -0.94 4.99 -3.71
N ILE A 74 0.38 4.77 -3.67
CA ILE A 74 1.33 5.34 -4.63
C ILE A 74 2.17 4.20 -5.19
N CYS A 75 2.24 4.08 -6.52
CA CYS A 75 3.17 3.19 -7.19
C CYS A 75 4.42 3.98 -7.61
N ARG A 76 5.60 3.43 -7.32
CA ARG A 76 6.89 3.92 -7.83
C ARG A 76 7.60 2.81 -8.60
N SER A 77 8.31 3.15 -9.68
CA SER A 77 9.28 2.24 -10.30
C SER A 77 10.66 2.46 -9.67
N ALA A 78 11.41 1.39 -9.44
CA ALA A 78 12.85 1.52 -9.21
C ALA A 78 13.48 2.31 -10.38
N GLY A 79 14.19 3.40 -10.06
CA GLY A 79 14.79 4.32 -11.04
C GLY A 79 13.97 5.58 -11.37
N GLU A 80 12.76 5.76 -10.83
CA GLU A 80 12.00 7.02 -10.90
C GLU A 80 12.31 7.94 -9.71
N SER A 81 13.60 8.15 -9.41
CA SER A 81 14.02 9.28 -8.57
C SER A 81 13.90 10.55 -9.42
N ASN A 82 13.30 11.62 -8.88
CA ASN A 82 13.20 12.92 -9.56
C ASN A 82 14.55 13.28 -10.21
N ASN A 83 14.55 13.54 -11.52
CA ASN A 83 15.74 13.75 -12.36
C ASN A 83 16.67 14.92 -11.95
N ASP A 84 16.48 15.54 -10.78
CA ASP A 84 17.26 16.69 -10.37
C ASP A 84 18.55 16.36 -9.59
N LYS A 85 18.76 15.13 -9.09
CA LYS A 85 20.07 14.69 -8.53
C LYS A 85 20.28 13.19 -8.68
N LYS A 86 21.16 12.78 -9.60
CA LYS A 86 21.70 11.40 -9.69
C LYS A 86 22.78 11.19 -8.62
N ASP A 87 22.37 11.13 -7.37
CA ASP A 87 23.23 10.63 -6.29
C ASP A 87 22.86 9.16 -6.06
N VAL A 88 23.80 8.24 -6.32
CA VAL A 88 23.58 6.78 -6.19
C VAL A 88 23.10 6.39 -4.78
N GLU A 89 23.46 7.16 -3.75
CA GLU A 89 22.97 6.97 -2.38
C GLU A 89 21.47 7.28 -2.21
N ALA A 90 20.92 8.23 -2.98
CA ALA A 90 19.50 8.57 -2.94
C ALA A 90 18.63 7.44 -3.50
N GLU A 91 19.09 6.76 -4.56
CA GLU A 91 18.38 5.63 -5.17
C GLU A 91 18.22 4.46 -4.18
N TYR A 92 19.26 4.13 -3.41
CA TYR A 92 19.15 3.11 -2.35
C TYR A 92 18.29 3.56 -1.17
N SER A 93 18.19 4.86 -0.89
CA SER A 93 17.28 5.39 0.13
C SER A 93 15.83 5.30 -0.33
N ASP A 94 15.53 5.65 -1.57
CA ASP A 94 14.19 5.57 -2.16
C ASP A 94 13.65 4.13 -2.20
N LEU A 95 14.54 3.14 -2.36
CA LEU A 95 14.20 1.73 -2.27
C LEU A 95 13.81 1.29 -0.84
N ARG A 96 14.26 2.00 0.21
CA ARG A 96 13.88 1.69 1.61
C ARG A 96 12.46 2.12 1.94
N ASP A 97 11.95 3.13 1.25
CA ASP A 97 10.57 3.62 1.42
C ASP A 97 9.54 2.72 0.70
N LEU A 98 10.00 1.71 -0.05
CA LEU A 98 9.13 0.76 -0.74
C LEU A 98 8.66 -0.35 0.22
N ALA A 99 7.36 -0.40 0.48
CA ALA A 99 6.80 -1.42 1.35
C ALA A 99 6.49 -2.72 0.58
N TYR A 100 7.22 -3.79 0.87
CA TYR A 100 6.77 -5.15 0.55
C TYR A 100 5.69 -5.62 1.53
N ILE A 101 5.80 -5.17 2.78
CA ILE A 101 4.91 -5.55 3.87
C ILE A 101 4.56 -4.29 4.65
N VAL A 102 3.26 -4.00 4.74
CA VAL A 102 2.73 -2.95 5.63
C VAL A 102 2.04 -3.62 6.80
N ARG A 103 2.37 -3.17 8.02
CA ARG A 103 1.78 -3.67 9.27
C ARG A 103 1.33 -2.51 10.13
N PHE A 104 0.23 -2.71 10.84
CA PHE A 104 -0.26 -1.76 11.82
C PHE A 104 0.19 -2.16 13.22
N TYR A 105 0.56 -1.16 14.01
CA TYR A 105 0.67 -1.31 15.45
C TYR A 105 -0.70 -1.06 16.07
N TYR A 106 -1.10 -1.95 16.98
CA TYR A 106 -2.36 -1.84 17.70
C TYR A 106 -2.02 -1.66 19.18
N PRO A 107 -2.17 -0.46 19.76
CA PRO A 107 -1.98 -0.29 21.19
C PRO A 107 -3.00 -1.16 21.95
N ILE A 108 -2.53 -1.73 23.06
CA ILE A 108 -3.33 -2.53 24.00
C ILE A 108 -4.16 -1.59 24.87
#